data_AF-A0A183F6K9-F1
#
_entry.id   AF-A0A183F6K9-F1
#
_cell.length_a   1.000
_cell.length_b   1.000
_cell.length_c   1.000
_cell.angle_alpha   90.00
_cell.angle_beta   90.00
_cell.angle_gamma   90.00
#
_symmetry.space_group_name_H-M   'P 1'
#
loop_
_entity.id
_entity.type
_entity.pdbx_description
1 polymer ?
#
loop_
_entity_poly.entity_id
_entity_poly.type
_entity_poly.pdbx_seq_one_letter_code
_entity_poly.pdbx_strand_id
1 'polypeptide(L)'
;MLRVRLPSIVCMTTASLLNTTIRGGLFHELLSTTISDDTSQIPEPAFVAIAARFPHARHILIGDVHQLQPHIRCPRPFQSAPLAARGIVNVLFRRDAPNEPLVTTFRAHPSLNELPSVLFYNETLPIRLPNPAIPLLVVDIKGASQPSPSGSHCNEDEARWCKEIIRELLTLDVPSSTIAIVTFYKEQQRLLSQNATRRGVALHTVDSVQGREMDIVIVLTYVPMSLRAVGIH
;
A
#
# COMPACT_ATOMS: atom_id res chain seq x y z
N MET A 1 42.39 16.67 -4.08
CA MET A 1 42.45 15.69 -2.98
C MET A 1 41.03 15.20 -2.72
N LEU A 2 40.74 13.92 -2.94
CA LEU A 2 39.41 13.34 -2.65
C LEU A 2 39.35 12.95 -1.16
N ARG A 3 38.25 13.28 -0.48
CA ARG A 3 38.03 12.96 0.94
C ARG A 3 36.80 12.07 1.05
N VAL A 4 36.99 10.87 1.59
CA VAL A 4 35.89 9.95 1.91
C VAL A 4 35.12 10.49 3.11
N ARG A 5 33.80 10.57 3.01
CA ARG A 5 32.89 10.92 4.11
C ARG A 5 31.90 9.78 4.29
N LEU A 6 31.67 9.40 5.54
CA LEU A 6 30.60 8.48 5.88
C LEU A 6 29.27 9.26 5.93
N PRO A 7 28.20 8.77 5.30
CA PRO A 7 26.90 9.41 5.38
C PRO A 7 26.33 9.29 6.81
N SER A 8 25.64 10.33 7.28
CA SER A 8 24.95 10.30 8.58
C SER A 8 23.65 9.51 8.53
N ILE A 9 23.03 9.40 7.35
CA ILE A 9 21.78 8.66 7.11
C ILE A 9 21.94 7.90 5.79
N VAL A 10 21.51 6.64 5.79
CA VAL A 10 21.47 5.79 4.59
C VAL A 10 20.05 5.27 4.42
N CYS A 11 19.42 5.62 3.30
CA CYS A 11 18.10 5.11 2.94
C CYS A 11 18.25 3.94 1.97
N MET A 12 17.66 2.79 2.30
CA MET A 12 17.66 1.61 1.45
C MET A 12 16.48 0.70 1.75
N THR A 13 16.13 -0.17 0.81
CA THR A 13 15.06 -1.15 1.03
C THR A 13 15.52 -2.26 1.99
N THR A 14 14.57 -2.93 2.65
CA THR A 14 14.82 -4.13 3.48
C THR A 14 15.63 -5.19 2.73
N ALA A 15 15.31 -5.43 1.45
CA ALA A 15 16.04 -6.38 0.62
C ALA A 15 17.48 -5.92 0.34
N SER A 16 17.69 -4.63 0.03
CA SER A 16 19.03 -4.07 -0.18
C SER A 16 19.88 -4.14 1.08
N LEU A 17 19.30 -3.83 2.25
CA LEU A 17 19.97 -3.98 3.54
C LEU A 17 20.39 -5.43 3.76
N LEU A 18 19.48 -6.38 3.55
CA LEU A 18 19.78 -7.80 3.72
C LEU A 18 20.81 -8.33 2.70
N ASN A 19 20.85 -7.80 1.49
CA ASN A 19 21.82 -8.24 0.48
C ASN A 19 23.22 -7.64 0.69
N THR A 20 23.31 -6.47 1.31
CA THR A 20 24.59 -5.75 1.53
C THR A 20 25.23 -6.06 2.89
N THR A 21 24.48 -6.69 3.78
CA THR A 21 24.93 -6.99 5.15
C THR A 21 25.30 -8.46 5.29
N ILE A 22 26.59 -8.73 5.12
CA ILE A 22 27.21 -10.00 5.53
C ILE A 22 27.86 -9.80 6.90
N ARG A 23 28.16 -10.90 7.60
CA ARG A 23 28.96 -10.85 8.84
C ARG A 23 30.32 -10.23 8.52
N GLY A 24 30.69 -9.13 9.18
CA GLY A 24 31.90 -8.33 8.84
C GLY A 24 31.79 -7.47 7.57
N GLY A 25 30.58 -7.30 7.01
CA GLY A 25 30.33 -6.50 5.81
C GLY A 25 30.37 -4.99 6.02
N LEU A 26 30.13 -4.25 4.94
CA LEU A 26 30.36 -2.79 4.86
C LEU A 26 29.57 -1.94 5.86
N PHE A 27 28.50 -2.49 6.45
CA PHE A 27 27.66 -1.83 7.46
C PHE A 27 27.72 -2.50 8.84
N HIS A 28 28.53 -3.54 8.99
CA HIS A 28 28.75 -4.22 10.26
C HIS A 28 29.32 -3.21 11.26
N GLU A 29 28.71 -3.09 12.44
CA GLU A 29 29.07 -2.13 13.51
C GLU A 29 28.84 -0.64 13.20
N LEU A 30 28.43 -0.26 11.99
CA LEU A 30 28.23 1.15 11.62
C LEU A 30 26.81 1.66 11.89
N LEU A 31 25.84 0.77 12.10
CA LEU A 31 24.45 1.14 12.36
C LEU A 31 24.14 1.07 13.85
N SER A 32 23.92 2.24 14.47
CA SER A 32 23.45 2.37 15.85
C SER A 32 21.93 2.38 15.95
N THR A 33 21.22 2.78 14.90
CA THR A 33 19.76 2.88 14.87
C THR A 33 19.23 2.55 13.47
N THR A 34 18.15 1.77 13.43
CA THR A 34 17.39 1.47 12.22
C THR A 34 15.97 2.02 12.39
N ILE A 35 15.49 2.74 11.38
CA ILE A 35 14.11 3.18 11.29
C ILE A 35 13.52 2.47 10.09
N SER A 36 12.54 1.61 10.32
CA SER A 36 11.86 0.87 9.26
C SER A 36 10.43 1.41 9.14
N ASP A 37 10.05 1.79 7.93
CA ASP A 37 8.70 2.24 7.57
C ASP A 37 7.93 1.12 6.86
N ASP A 38 6.60 1.24 6.78
CA ASP A 38 5.69 0.23 6.22
C ASP A 38 5.95 -1.19 6.79
N THR A 39 6.27 -1.28 8.08
CA THR A 39 6.75 -2.53 8.69
C THR A 39 5.72 -3.66 8.71
N SER A 40 4.44 -3.36 8.48
CA SER A 40 3.41 -4.38 8.26
C SER A 40 3.75 -5.26 7.05
N GLN A 41 4.47 -4.74 6.06
CA GLN A 41 4.93 -5.44 4.87
C GLN A 41 6.28 -6.15 5.04
N ILE A 42 6.96 -6.00 6.18
CA ILE A 42 8.22 -6.72 6.46
C ILE A 42 7.89 -8.07 7.09
N PRO A 43 8.22 -9.21 6.43
CA PRO A 43 8.05 -10.53 7.03
C PRO A 43 8.83 -10.68 8.33
N GLU A 44 8.26 -11.36 9.32
CA GLU A 44 8.92 -11.70 10.58
C GLU A 44 10.32 -12.30 10.37
N PRO A 45 10.54 -13.30 9.49
CA PRO A 45 11.88 -13.87 9.28
C PRO A 45 12.89 -12.85 8.74
N ALA A 46 12.45 -11.91 7.91
CA ALA A 46 13.30 -10.85 7.36
C ALA A 46 13.75 -9.89 8.47
N PHE A 47 12.82 -9.52 9.37
CA PHE A 47 13.16 -8.67 10.51
C PHE A 47 14.08 -9.39 11.51
N VAL A 48 13.84 -10.67 11.81
CA VAL A 48 14.73 -11.48 12.66
C VAL A 48 16.15 -11.50 12.10
N ALA A 49 16.30 -11.61 10.77
CA ALA A 49 17.62 -11.53 10.13
C ALA A 49 18.28 -10.15 10.29
N ILE A 50 17.51 -9.05 10.20
CA ILE A 50 18.02 -7.70 10.49
C ILE A 50 18.48 -7.60 11.96
N ALA A 51 17.63 -7.99 12.90
CA ALA A 51 17.92 -7.91 14.33
C ALA A 51 19.16 -8.75 14.71
N ALA A 52 19.32 -9.94 14.12
CA ALA A 52 20.49 -10.79 14.34
C ALA A 52 21.80 -10.21 13.77
N ARG A 53 21.71 -9.45 12.66
CA ARG A 53 22.87 -8.78 12.04
C ARG A 53 23.28 -7.50 12.75
N PHE A 54 22.31 -6.85 13.41
CA PHE A 54 22.50 -5.60 14.13
C PHE A 54 22.00 -5.74 15.59
N PRO A 55 22.64 -6.59 16.39
CA PRO A 55 22.18 -6.91 17.75
C PRO A 55 22.26 -5.71 18.70
N HIS A 56 23.12 -4.74 18.40
CA HIS A 56 23.32 -3.53 19.21
C HIS A 56 22.56 -2.31 18.68
N ALA A 57 21.90 -2.42 17.52
CA ALA A 57 21.14 -1.30 16.96
C ALA A 57 19.81 -1.14 17.69
N ARG A 58 19.39 0.11 17.92
CA ARG A 58 18.02 0.43 18.29
C ARG A 58 17.13 0.29 17.06
N HIS A 59 16.12 -0.57 17.11
CA HIS A 59 15.15 -0.76 16.03
C HIS A 59 13.88 0.03 16.31
N ILE A 60 13.53 0.96 15.42
CA ILE A 60 12.28 1.73 15.45
C ILE A 60 11.44 1.24 14.26
N LEU A 61 10.23 0.78 14.56
CA LEU A 61 9.32 0.21 13.57
C LEU A 61 8.08 1.09 13.46
N ILE A 62 7.80 1.54 12.24
CA ILE A 62 6.66 2.36 11.89
C ILE A 62 5.82 1.53 10.92
N GLY A 63 4.55 1.35 11.23
CA GLY A 63 3.65 0.54 10.44
C GLY A 63 2.32 0.32 11.13
N ASP A 64 1.40 -0.28 10.39
CA ASP A 64 0.01 -0.40 10.80
C ASP A 64 -0.47 -1.84 10.60
N VAL A 65 -0.95 -2.46 11.69
CA VAL A 65 -1.40 -3.85 11.67
C VAL A 65 -2.64 -4.07 10.80
N HIS A 66 -3.40 -3.01 10.51
CA HIS A 66 -4.62 -3.05 9.71
C HIS A 66 -4.37 -2.76 8.22
N GLN A 67 -3.13 -2.42 7.83
CA GLN A 67 -2.73 -2.23 6.42
C GLN A 67 -2.15 -3.52 5.82
N LEU A 68 -1.68 -3.43 4.56
CA LEU A 68 -1.26 -4.60 3.78
C LEU A 68 -0.19 -5.43 4.52
N GLN A 69 -0.39 -6.75 4.45
CA GLN A 69 0.55 -7.76 4.92
C GLN A 69 1.58 -8.08 3.82
N PRO A 70 2.71 -8.72 4.18
CA PRO A 70 3.73 -9.08 3.22
C PRO A 70 3.19 -10.02 2.13
N HIS A 71 3.44 -9.67 0.87
CA HIS A 71 3.05 -10.52 -0.25
C HIS A 71 3.99 -11.72 -0.38
N ILE A 72 3.44 -12.94 -0.29
CA ILE A 72 4.19 -14.19 -0.48
C ILE A 72 3.61 -15.00 -1.63
N ARG A 73 4.50 -15.43 -2.54
CA ARG A 73 4.19 -16.44 -3.55
C ARG A 73 4.71 -17.80 -3.10
N CYS A 74 3.85 -18.58 -2.48
CA CYS A 74 4.11 -19.99 -2.20
C CYS A 74 3.24 -20.89 -3.08
N PRO A 75 3.79 -21.96 -3.67
CA PRO A 75 2.98 -23.05 -4.21
C PRO A 75 2.08 -23.64 -3.10
N ARG A 76 0.81 -23.90 -3.40
CA ARG A 76 -0.09 -24.59 -2.44
C ARG A 76 0.26 -26.09 -2.38
N PRO A 77 0.17 -26.77 -1.21
CA PRO A 77 -0.23 -26.28 0.12
C PRO A 77 0.96 -26.29 1.10
N PHE A 78 1.81 -25.26 1.09
CA PHE A 78 2.80 -25.09 2.15
C PHE A 78 2.12 -24.59 3.43
N GLN A 79 1.92 -25.48 4.41
CA GLN A 79 1.31 -25.15 5.72
C GLN A 79 2.07 -24.08 6.50
N SER A 80 3.38 -23.90 6.23
CA SER A 80 4.23 -22.88 6.85
C SER A 80 4.20 -21.52 6.14
N ALA A 81 3.52 -21.39 4.99
CA ALA A 81 3.43 -20.11 4.27
C ALA A 81 2.88 -18.95 5.13
N PRO A 82 1.87 -19.15 6.01
CA PRO A 82 1.41 -18.09 6.91
C PRO A 82 2.46 -17.64 7.93
N LEU A 83 3.36 -18.53 8.35
CA LEU A 83 4.46 -18.18 9.27
C LEU A 83 5.51 -17.33 8.56
N ALA A 84 5.77 -17.62 7.28
CA ALA A 84 6.65 -16.80 6.47
C ALA A 84 6.01 -15.46 6.09
N ALA A 85 4.69 -15.41 5.92
CA ALA A 85 3.94 -14.25 5.41
C ALA A 85 3.45 -13.31 6.51
N ARG A 86 3.80 -13.54 7.77
CA ARG A 86 3.36 -12.70 8.87
C ARG A 86 4.21 -11.43 8.97
N GLY A 87 3.57 -10.26 8.96
CA GLY A 87 4.26 -8.98 9.19
C GLY A 87 4.77 -8.84 10.63
N ILE A 88 5.95 -8.24 10.80
CA ILE A 88 6.57 -8.07 12.13
C ILE A 88 5.70 -7.28 13.11
N VAL A 89 4.98 -6.25 12.63
CA VAL A 89 4.10 -5.44 13.49
C VAL A 89 3.00 -6.30 14.13
N ASN A 90 2.46 -7.27 13.40
CA ASN A 90 1.45 -8.19 13.94
C ASN A 90 2.03 -9.09 15.05
N VAL A 91 3.30 -9.49 14.93
CA VAL A 91 3.99 -10.27 15.97
C VAL A 91 4.17 -9.43 17.23
N LEU A 92 4.67 -8.20 17.08
CA LEU A 92 4.96 -7.30 18.19
C LEU A 92 3.69 -6.83 18.89
N PHE A 93 2.65 -6.52 18.12
CA PHE A 93 1.34 -6.13 18.64
C PHE A 93 0.74 -7.23 19.54
N ARG A 94 0.82 -8.50 19.13
CA ARG A 94 0.35 -9.64 19.96
C ARG A 94 1.22 -9.95 21.18
N ARG A 95 2.37 -9.29 21.31
CA ARG A 95 3.33 -9.49 22.41
C ARG A 95 3.38 -8.27 23.34
N ASP A 96 2.42 -7.35 23.21
CA ASP A 96 2.33 -6.12 24.00
C ASP A 96 3.64 -5.32 23.98
N ALA A 97 4.32 -5.31 22.82
CA ALA A 97 5.49 -4.47 22.64
C ALA A 97 5.12 -2.98 22.82
N PRO A 98 6.04 -2.15 23.36
CA PRO A 98 5.80 -0.71 23.48
C PRO A 98 5.39 -0.13 22.13
N ASN A 99 4.21 0.50 22.10
CA ASN A 99 3.65 1.13 20.92
C ASN A 99 3.17 2.54 21.28
N GLU A 100 3.32 3.46 20.35
CA GLU A 100 2.83 4.84 20.47
C GLU A 100 1.90 5.08 19.26
N PRO A 101 0.57 5.01 19.43
CA PRO A 101 -0.35 5.13 18.31
C PRO A 101 -0.44 6.57 17.82
N LEU A 102 -0.34 6.77 16.51
CA LEU A 102 -0.62 8.06 15.87
C LEU A 102 -2.09 8.10 15.48
N VAL A 103 -2.90 8.79 16.29
CA VAL A 103 -4.37 8.77 16.14
C VAL A 103 -4.94 9.90 15.28
N THR A 104 -4.17 10.94 14.96
CA THR A 104 -4.69 12.05 14.14
C THR A 104 -4.32 11.87 12.67
N THR A 105 -5.30 11.90 11.78
CA THR A 105 -5.11 11.87 10.33
C THR A 105 -5.30 13.25 9.70
N PHE A 106 -4.46 13.58 8.72
CA PHE A 106 -4.49 14.85 8.00
C PHE A 106 -4.65 14.68 6.48
N ARG A 107 -4.87 13.44 6.01
CA ARG A 107 -4.78 13.09 4.58
C ARG A 107 -6.09 13.28 3.82
N ALA A 108 -7.21 12.82 4.39
CA ALA A 108 -8.48 12.74 3.70
C ALA A 108 -9.58 13.56 4.38
N HIS A 109 -10.60 13.88 3.60
CA HIS A 109 -11.80 14.56 4.08
C HIS A 109 -12.46 13.79 5.24
N PRO A 110 -13.03 14.47 6.27
CA PRO A 110 -13.61 13.84 7.45
C PRO A 110 -14.50 12.64 7.20
N SER A 111 -15.53 12.77 6.37
CA SER A 111 -16.46 11.67 6.08
C SER A 111 -15.86 10.52 5.27
N LEU A 112 -14.68 10.67 4.65
CA LEU A 112 -13.95 9.52 4.08
C LEU A 112 -13.26 8.68 5.15
N ASN A 113 -12.89 9.29 6.29
CA ASN A 113 -12.22 8.59 7.38
C ASN A 113 -13.21 7.89 8.32
N GLU A 114 -14.49 8.27 8.33
CA GLU A 114 -15.50 7.73 9.24
C GLU A 114 -15.59 6.20 9.15
N LEU A 115 -15.82 5.66 7.94
CA LEU A 115 -15.97 4.23 7.76
C LEU A 115 -14.69 3.44 8.09
N PRO A 116 -13.49 3.79 7.59
CA PRO A 116 -12.25 3.13 8.02
C PRO A 116 -11.99 3.22 9.53
N SER A 117 -12.32 4.34 10.17
CA SER A 117 -12.13 4.54 11.62
C SER A 117 -12.99 3.59 12.43
N VAL A 118 -14.25 3.41 12.05
CA VAL A 118 -15.18 2.47 12.69
C VAL A 118 -14.73 1.02 12.46
N LEU A 119 -14.40 0.66 11.22
CA LEU A 119 -14.11 -0.72 10.85
C LEU A 119 -12.76 -1.23 11.38
N PHE A 120 -11.74 -0.39 11.41
CA PHE A 120 -10.36 -0.82 11.66
C PHE A 120 -9.75 -0.23 12.93
N TYR A 121 -10.26 0.91 13.43
CA TYR A 121 -9.61 1.67 14.52
C TYR A 121 -10.53 1.99 15.69
N ASN A 122 -11.69 1.34 15.84
CA ASN A 122 -12.62 1.53 16.97
C ASN A 122 -12.92 3.02 17.27
N GLU A 123 -13.16 3.83 16.23
CA GLU A 123 -13.46 5.27 16.30
C GLU A 123 -12.33 6.15 16.89
N THR A 124 -11.09 5.66 16.97
CA THR A 124 -10.00 6.38 17.63
C THR A 124 -9.38 7.53 16.84
N LEU A 125 -9.76 7.75 15.58
CA LEU A 125 -9.16 8.79 14.74
C LEU A 125 -9.93 10.13 14.85
N PRO A 126 -9.57 11.09 15.74
CA PRO A 126 -10.21 12.40 15.80
C PRO A 126 -10.01 13.19 14.52
N ILE A 127 -11.03 13.98 14.16
CA ILE A 127 -11.08 14.71 12.88
C ILE A 127 -11.31 16.21 13.10
N ARG A 128 -10.57 17.07 12.37
CA ARG A 128 -10.85 18.52 12.30
C ARG A 128 -10.55 19.08 10.90
N LEU A 129 -11.56 19.35 10.07
CA LEU A 129 -11.42 20.04 8.77
C LEU A 129 -12.70 20.84 8.38
N PRO A 130 -12.61 21.82 7.44
CA PRO A 130 -13.61 22.90 7.29
C PRO A 130 -14.81 22.67 6.35
N ASN A 131 -14.80 21.68 5.44
CA ASN A 131 -15.87 21.50 4.43
C ASN A 131 -16.35 20.03 4.41
N PRO A 132 -17.67 19.75 4.51
CA PRO A 132 -18.23 18.39 4.55
C PRO A 132 -19.02 17.91 3.31
N ALA A 133 -19.16 18.68 2.23
CA ALA A 133 -20.30 18.55 1.30
C ALA A 133 -20.46 17.19 0.58
N ILE A 134 -19.51 16.68 -0.22
CA ILE A 134 -19.61 15.36 -0.86
C ILE A 134 -18.20 14.84 -1.25
N PRO A 135 -17.52 14.02 -0.42
CA PRO A 135 -16.19 13.52 -0.76
C PRO A 135 -16.17 12.11 -1.37
N LEU A 136 -17.34 11.43 -1.47
CA LEU A 136 -17.46 10.07 -1.99
C LEU A 136 -18.64 9.95 -2.95
N LEU A 137 -18.38 9.39 -4.13
CA LEU A 137 -19.39 9.02 -5.10
C LEU A 137 -19.23 7.53 -5.45
N VAL A 138 -20.33 6.76 -5.33
CA VAL A 138 -20.37 5.35 -5.74
C VAL A 138 -21.23 5.25 -7.00
N VAL A 139 -20.63 4.79 -8.09
CA VAL A 139 -21.29 4.64 -9.39
C VAL A 139 -21.50 3.15 -9.66
N ASP A 140 -22.76 2.70 -9.70
CA ASP A 140 -23.10 1.32 -10.05
C ASP A 140 -23.03 1.12 -11.57
N ILE A 141 -22.11 0.26 -12.03
CA ILE A 141 -21.89 -0.03 -13.45
C ILE A 141 -22.26 -1.48 -13.71
N LYS A 142 -23.37 -1.68 -14.43
CA LYS A 142 -23.87 -3.00 -14.85
C LYS A 142 -23.08 -3.53 -16.05
N GLY A 143 -21.77 -3.76 -15.87
CA GLY A 143 -20.88 -4.31 -16.90
C GLY A 143 -20.55 -5.79 -16.69
N ALA A 144 -20.22 -6.49 -17.77
CA ALA A 144 -19.82 -7.90 -17.75
C ALA A 144 -18.29 -8.06 -17.78
N SER A 145 -17.73 -8.95 -16.95
CA SER A 145 -16.30 -9.29 -17.03
C SER A 145 -16.00 -10.05 -18.29
N GLN A 146 -14.84 -9.75 -18.87
CA GLN A 146 -14.21 -10.66 -19.81
C GLN A 146 -12.99 -11.29 -19.13
N PRO A 147 -12.94 -12.63 -18.99
CA PRO A 147 -11.72 -13.30 -18.54
C PRO A 147 -10.64 -13.13 -19.61
N SER A 148 -9.44 -12.79 -19.19
CA SER A 148 -8.29 -12.73 -20.08
C SER A 148 -7.55 -14.07 -20.14
N PRO A 149 -6.73 -14.30 -21.19
CA PRO A 149 -5.84 -15.47 -21.26
C PRO A 149 -4.84 -15.58 -20.10
N SER A 150 -4.58 -14.47 -19.38
CA SER A 150 -3.66 -14.44 -18.23
C SER A 150 -4.33 -14.88 -16.91
N GLY A 151 -5.63 -15.20 -16.92
CA GLY A 151 -6.40 -15.53 -15.72
C GLY A 151 -6.80 -14.32 -14.87
N SER A 152 -6.52 -13.11 -15.35
CA SER A 152 -6.98 -11.85 -14.74
C SER A 152 -8.26 -11.36 -15.42
N HIS A 153 -8.95 -10.40 -14.80
CA HIS A 153 -10.24 -9.88 -15.25
C HIS A 153 -10.13 -8.42 -15.70
N CYS A 154 -10.95 -8.05 -16.68
CA CYS A 154 -11.22 -6.67 -17.04
C CYS A 154 -12.72 -6.44 -17.20
N ASN A 155 -13.13 -5.17 -17.10
CA ASN A 155 -14.47 -4.70 -17.36
C ASN A 155 -14.38 -3.44 -18.22
N GLU A 156 -14.80 -3.55 -19.49
CA GLU A 156 -14.71 -2.47 -20.46
C GLU A 156 -15.70 -1.32 -20.17
N ASP A 157 -16.86 -1.62 -19.60
CA ASP A 157 -17.85 -0.61 -19.24
C ASP A 157 -17.35 0.25 -18.08
N GLU A 158 -16.75 -0.38 -17.06
CA GLU A 158 -16.09 0.31 -15.96
C GLU A 158 -14.92 1.17 -16.45
N ALA A 159 -14.10 0.63 -17.37
CA ALA A 159 -13.02 1.38 -17.98
C ALA A 159 -13.52 2.56 -18.82
N ARG A 160 -14.68 2.42 -19.49
CA ARG A 160 -15.31 3.50 -20.27
C ARG A 160 -15.78 4.62 -19.35
N TRP A 161 -16.55 4.29 -18.30
CA TRP A 161 -17.01 5.28 -17.32
C TRP A 161 -15.86 5.98 -16.62
N CYS A 162 -14.80 5.26 -16.25
CA CYS A 162 -13.59 5.86 -15.68
C CYS A 162 -13.00 6.93 -16.62
N LYS A 163 -12.90 6.64 -17.92
CA LYS A 163 -12.40 7.61 -18.92
C LYS A 163 -13.31 8.84 -19.07
N GLU A 164 -14.62 8.65 -19.00
CA GLU A 164 -15.60 9.75 -19.05
C GLU A 164 -15.50 10.64 -17.81
N ILE A 165 -15.44 10.05 -16.61
CA ILE A 165 -15.26 10.79 -15.35
C ILE A 165 -13.96 11.60 -15.40
N ILE A 166 -12.85 11.00 -15.83
CA ILE A 166 -11.58 11.72 -15.97
C ILE A 166 -11.73 12.86 -16.98
N ARG A 167 -12.41 12.65 -18.11
CA ARG A 167 -12.64 13.73 -19.08
C ARG A 167 -13.37 14.90 -18.43
N GLU A 168 -14.45 14.63 -17.71
CA GLU A 168 -15.24 15.69 -17.04
C GLU A 168 -14.47 16.38 -15.92
N LEU A 169 -13.62 15.67 -15.17
CA LEU A 169 -12.76 16.32 -14.17
C LEU A 169 -11.76 17.28 -14.83
N LEU A 170 -11.18 16.89 -15.97
CA LEU A 170 -10.26 17.74 -16.71
C LEU A 170 -10.94 18.94 -17.37
N THR A 171 -12.22 18.84 -17.77
CA THR A 171 -12.99 20.00 -18.29
C THR A 171 -13.38 20.98 -17.19
N LEU A 172 -13.39 20.53 -15.92
CA LEU A 172 -13.55 21.37 -14.73
C LEU A 172 -12.21 21.94 -14.21
N ASP A 173 -11.16 21.93 -15.04
CA ASP A 173 -9.82 22.42 -14.73
C ASP A 173 -9.14 21.72 -13.53
N VAL A 174 -9.54 20.48 -13.20
CA VAL A 174 -8.81 19.65 -12.23
C VAL A 174 -7.47 19.23 -12.84
N PRO A 175 -6.32 19.48 -12.18
CA PRO A 175 -5.03 19.05 -12.70
C PRO A 175 -4.94 17.53 -12.81
N SER A 176 -4.51 16.99 -13.95
CA SER A 176 -4.39 15.53 -14.12
C SER A 176 -3.41 14.89 -13.13
N SER A 177 -2.42 15.64 -12.65
CA SER A 177 -1.45 15.21 -11.64
C SER A 177 -2.05 14.98 -10.25
N THR A 178 -3.27 15.48 -9.99
CA THR A 178 -3.98 15.30 -8.71
C THR A 178 -5.07 14.23 -8.80
N ILE A 179 -5.08 13.42 -9.88
CA ILE A 179 -6.01 12.32 -10.10
C ILE A 179 -5.26 10.99 -10.16
N ALA A 180 -5.78 9.98 -9.47
CA ALA A 180 -5.27 8.61 -9.52
C ALA A 180 -6.39 7.61 -9.80
N ILE A 181 -6.08 6.61 -10.64
CA ILE A 181 -6.91 5.44 -10.86
C ILE A 181 -6.30 4.28 -10.08
N VAL A 182 -7.11 3.62 -9.26
CA VAL A 182 -6.72 2.43 -8.51
C VAL A 182 -7.57 1.25 -8.96
N THR A 183 -6.93 0.14 -9.30
CA THR A 183 -7.60 -1.09 -9.74
C THR A 183 -7.05 -2.32 -9.02
N PHE A 184 -7.89 -3.33 -8.80
CA PHE A 184 -7.46 -4.61 -8.23
C PHE A 184 -6.82 -5.55 -9.26
N TYR A 185 -7.08 -5.35 -10.55
CA TYR A 185 -6.70 -6.30 -11.61
C TYR A 185 -5.71 -5.71 -12.60
N LYS A 186 -4.65 -6.49 -12.88
CA LYS A 186 -3.59 -6.09 -13.82
C LYS A 186 -4.09 -5.91 -15.25
N GLU A 187 -5.05 -6.70 -15.70
CA GLU A 187 -5.61 -6.52 -17.04
C GLU A 187 -6.46 -5.25 -17.16
N GLN A 188 -7.20 -4.89 -16.11
CA GLN A 188 -7.90 -3.61 -16.04
C GLN A 188 -6.89 -2.44 -16.06
N GLN A 189 -5.76 -2.58 -15.35
CA GLN A 189 -4.65 -1.63 -15.42
C GLN A 189 -4.11 -1.52 -16.85
N ARG A 190 -3.86 -2.65 -17.53
CA ARG A 190 -3.38 -2.68 -18.91
C ARG A 190 -4.35 -1.99 -19.86
N LEU A 191 -5.65 -2.23 -19.71
CA LEU A 191 -6.72 -1.61 -20.50
C LEU A 191 -6.76 -0.08 -20.38
N LEU A 192 -6.42 0.46 -19.21
CA LEU A 192 -6.44 1.89 -18.93
C LEU A 192 -5.09 2.59 -19.16
N SER A 193 -3.98 1.84 -19.19
CA SER A 193 -2.62 2.35 -19.25
C SER A 193 -2.41 3.43 -20.32
N GLN A 194 -2.77 3.14 -21.57
CA GLN A 194 -2.57 4.08 -22.68
C GLN A 194 -3.37 5.37 -22.49
N ASN A 195 -4.60 5.28 -21.94
CA ASN A 195 -5.41 6.47 -21.70
C ASN A 195 -4.88 7.30 -20.53
N ALA A 196 -4.52 6.64 -19.43
CA ALA A 196 -3.94 7.29 -18.25
C ALA A 196 -2.65 8.03 -18.61
N THR A 197 -1.73 7.38 -19.33
CA THR A 197 -0.48 8.00 -19.81
C THR A 197 -0.75 9.21 -20.71
N ARG A 198 -1.67 9.09 -21.67
CA ARG A 198 -2.00 10.22 -22.58
C ARG A 198 -2.58 11.42 -21.84
N ARG A 199 -3.31 11.19 -20.75
CA ARG A 199 -3.94 12.26 -19.94
C ARG A 199 -3.05 12.75 -18.80
N GLY A 200 -1.92 12.10 -18.53
CA GLY A 200 -1.05 12.42 -17.39
C GLY A 200 -1.64 12.05 -16.03
N VAL A 201 -2.52 11.06 -15.98
CA VAL A 201 -3.20 10.58 -14.78
C VAL A 201 -2.45 9.38 -14.18
N ALA A 202 -2.31 9.33 -12.86
CA ALA A 202 -1.65 8.21 -12.19
C ALA A 202 -2.51 6.93 -12.28
N LEU A 203 -1.87 5.77 -12.49
CA LEU A 203 -2.57 4.49 -12.59
C LEU A 203 -1.83 3.41 -11.81
N HIS A 204 -2.49 2.89 -10.77
CA HIS A 204 -1.90 1.99 -9.79
C HIS A 204 -2.76 0.75 -9.57
N THR A 205 -2.12 -0.37 -9.23
CA THR A 205 -2.81 -1.44 -8.52
C THR A 205 -2.92 -1.09 -7.04
N VAL A 206 -3.90 -1.65 -6.32
CA VAL A 206 -4.05 -1.43 -4.86
C VAL A 206 -2.74 -1.71 -4.11
N ASP A 207 -2.06 -2.81 -4.44
CA ASP A 207 -0.76 -3.17 -3.83
C ASP A 207 0.34 -2.12 -4.06
N SER A 208 0.25 -1.34 -5.14
CA SER A 208 1.28 -0.36 -5.54
C SER A 208 1.00 1.07 -5.07
N VAL A 209 -0.18 1.32 -4.49
CA VAL A 209 -0.61 2.67 -4.10
C VAL A 209 -0.33 2.98 -2.63
N GLN A 210 0.09 1.98 -1.83
CA GLN A 210 0.41 2.20 -0.42
C GLN A 210 1.45 3.31 -0.24
N GLY A 211 1.18 4.20 0.72
CA GLY A 211 2.02 5.36 1.03
C GLY A 211 1.88 6.53 0.05
N ARG A 212 1.05 6.43 -0.99
CA ARG A 212 0.79 7.52 -1.94
C ARG A 212 -0.56 8.18 -1.66
N GLU A 213 -0.62 9.49 -1.87
CA GLU A 213 -1.81 10.30 -1.69
C GLU A 213 -2.17 11.01 -2.99
N MET A 214 -3.45 11.28 -3.16
CA MET A 214 -3.99 11.97 -4.32
C MET A 214 -5.30 12.66 -3.95
N ASP A 215 -5.55 13.85 -4.50
CA ASP A 215 -6.74 14.64 -4.17
C ASP A 215 -8.01 13.92 -4.62
N ILE A 216 -7.98 13.31 -5.81
CA ILE A 216 -9.09 12.51 -6.35
C ILE A 216 -8.60 11.10 -6.68
N VAL A 217 -9.26 10.11 -6.08
CA VAL A 217 -8.99 8.69 -6.33
C VAL A 217 -10.24 8.05 -6.95
N ILE A 218 -10.09 7.51 -8.15
CA ILE A 218 -11.11 6.70 -8.83
C ILE A 218 -10.76 5.23 -8.60
N VAL A 219 -11.54 4.54 -7.78
CA VAL A 219 -11.36 3.11 -7.48
C VAL A 219 -12.24 2.28 -8.39
N LEU A 220 -11.63 1.33 -9.10
CA LEU A 220 -12.32 0.36 -9.93
C LEU A 220 -12.43 -0.96 -9.18
N THR A 221 -13.64 -1.32 -8.80
CA THR A 221 -13.94 -2.36 -7.80
C THR A 221 -14.53 -3.63 -8.41
N TYR A 222 -14.57 -3.77 -9.73
CA TYR A 222 -15.27 -4.90 -10.35
C TYR A 222 -14.80 -6.26 -9.83
N VAL A 223 -15.71 -7.04 -9.23
CA VAL A 223 -15.46 -8.43 -8.82
C VAL A 223 -16.24 -9.37 -9.76
N PRO A 224 -15.58 -10.31 -10.45
CA PRO A 224 -16.25 -11.31 -11.28
C PRO A 224 -17.24 -12.12 -10.46
N MET A 225 -18.41 -12.41 -11.02
CA MET A 225 -19.46 -13.17 -10.34
C MET A 225 -18.99 -14.56 -9.87
N SER A 226 -17.99 -15.14 -10.56
CA SER A 226 -17.33 -16.40 -10.19
C SER A 226 -16.41 -16.32 -8.97
N LEU A 227 -15.97 -15.11 -8.57
CA LEU A 227 -15.06 -14.85 -7.45
C LEU A 227 -15.78 -14.36 -6.19
N ARG A 228 -17.11 -14.17 -6.21
CA ARG A 228 -17.91 -13.87 -5.00
C ARG A 228 -17.81 -14.96 -3.91
N ALA A 229 -17.28 -16.15 -4.24
CA ALA A 229 -17.02 -17.25 -3.31
C ALA A 229 -15.62 -17.22 -2.66
N VAL A 230 -14.70 -16.36 -3.13
CA VAL A 230 -13.37 -16.21 -2.54
C VAL A 230 -13.35 -14.87 -1.83
N GLY A 231 -13.64 -14.91 -0.53
CA GLY A 231 -13.73 -13.74 0.33
C GLY A 231 -12.52 -12.82 0.16
N ILE A 232 -12.81 -11.56 -0.11
CA ILE A 232 -11.97 -10.46 0.37
C ILE A 232 -12.31 -10.38 1.85
N HIS A 233 -11.52 -11.09 2.65
CA HIS A 233 -11.42 -10.95 4.10
C HIS A 233 -10.07 -10.33 4.42
#